data_AF-T5A5X6-F1
#
_entry.id   AF-T5A5X6-F1
#
_cell.length_a   1.000
_cell.length_b   1.000
_cell.length_c   1.000
_cell.angle_alpha   90.00
_cell.angle_beta   90.00
_cell.angle_gamma   90.00
#
_symmetry.space_group_name_H-M   'P 1'
#
loop_
_entity.id
_entity.type
_entity.pdbx_description
1 polymer ?
#
loop_
_entity_poly.entity_id
_entity_poly.type
_entity_poly.pdbx_seq_one_letter_code
_entity_poly.pdbx_strand_id
1 'polypeptide(L)'
;MSRWGYYKPWYVGGSAAALITGALMAHYVDLDTSPGIFYVVEFFLGAGAGAYTQSSFAVIQSVLPPSEGANGLALMLVAQLGGMTLGLSISGAVFINKTKKGLYEVLPHMASDQIDRLAAGASGGVLQSLSSELRRRTLEVIVSSWQSAFICVYVGAAASLAVSLFLRNGRANIPAAAGGG
;
A
#
# COMPACT_ATOMS: atom_id res chain seq x y z
N MET A 1 20.39 -4.77 -9.37
CA MET A 1 21.12 -4.48 -8.12
C MET A 1 22.48 -3.87 -8.47
N SER A 2 22.76 -2.64 -8.03
CA SER A 2 23.97 -1.89 -8.43
C SER A 2 25.25 -2.48 -7.80
N ARG A 3 26.41 -2.07 -8.33
CA ARG A 3 27.81 -2.43 -8.05
C ARG A 3 28.25 -2.73 -6.60
N TRP A 4 27.39 -2.56 -5.59
CA TRP A 4 27.70 -2.58 -4.17
C TRP A 4 27.00 -3.69 -3.37
N GLY A 5 25.98 -4.36 -3.93
CA GLY A 5 25.39 -5.60 -3.38
C GLY A 5 24.73 -5.52 -1.99
N TYR A 6 24.67 -4.35 -1.35
CA TYR A 6 24.03 -4.17 -0.05
C TYR A 6 22.52 -4.12 -0.18
N TYR A 7 21.80 -4.98 0.54
CA TYR A 7 20.35 -4.97 0.54
C TYR A 7 19.75 -3.93 1.50
N LYS A 8 20.35 -3.71 2.67
CA LYS A 8 19.80 -2.82 3.70
C LYS A 8 19.43 -1.40 3.21
N PRO A 9 20.24 -0.70 2.40
CA PRO A 9 19.86 0.62 1.88
C PRO A 9 18.61 0.61 0.99
N TRP A 10 18.37 -0.49 0.26
CA TRP A 10 17.16 -0.64 -0.57
C TRP A 10 15.91 -0.87 0.28
N TYR A 11 16.03 -1.61 1.38
CA TYR A 11 14.94 -1.77 2.34
C TYR A 11 14.62 -0.46 3.07
N VAL A 12 15.64 0.20 3.60
CA VAL A 12 15.45 1.47 4.31
C VAL A 12 14.92 2.55 3.38
N GLY A 13 15.54 2.71 2.20
CA GLY A 13 15.11 3.69 1.21
C GLY A 13 13.71 3.40 0.65
N GLY A 14 13.42 2.14 0.31
CA GLY A 14 12.11 1.73 -0.20
C GLY A 14 11.00 1.89 0.84
N SER A 15 11.23 1.46 2.08
CA SER A 15 10.26 1.59 3.17
C SER A 15 10.07 3.05 3.61
N ALA A 16 11.13 3.87 3.60
CA ALA A 16 11.01 5.30 3.88
C ALA A 16 10.24 6.03 2.76
N ALA A 17 10.51 5.71 1.49
CA ALA A 17 9.77 6.26 0.37
C ALA A 17 8.28 5.90 0.46
N ALA A 18 7.96 4.62 0.71
CA ALA A 18 6.58 4.14 0.87
C ALA A 18 5.87 4.76 2.09
N LEU A 19 6.59 5.00 3.18
CA LEU A 19 6.06 5.68 4.37
C LEU A 19 5.69 7.13 4.06
N ILE A 20 6.61 7.87 3.45
CA ILE A 20 6.40 9.28 3.12
C ILE A 20 5.25 9.43 2.13
N THR A 21 5.23 8.66 1.06
CA THR A 21 4.17 8.74 0.04
C THR A 21 2.83 8.23 0.54
N GLY A 22 2.81 7.19 1.37
CA GLY A 22 1.61 6.71 2.04
C GLY A 22 1.01 7.76 2.99
N ALA A 23 1.85 8.48 3.73
CA ALA A 23 1.41 9.59 4.59
C ALA A 23 0.92 10.78 3.76
N LEU A 24 1.58 11.11 2.65
CA LEU A 24 1.12 12.15 1.72
C LEU A 24 -0.25 11.80 1.12
N MET A 25 -0.46 10.55 0.71
CA MET A 25 -1.77 10.09 0.23
C MET A 25 -2.86 10.17 1.29
N ALA A 26 -2.54 9.87 2.55
CA ALA A 26 -3.51 9.91 3.64
C ALA A 26 -3.92 11.33 4.07
N HIS A 27 -3.07 12.34 3.83
CA HIS A 27 -3.25 13.67 4.43
C HIS A 27 -3.26 14.85 3.47
N TYR A 28 -2.73 14.71 2.25
CA TYR A 28 -2.58 15.82 1.30
C TYR A 28 -3.36 15.61 0.00
N VAL A 29 -3.87 14.41 -0.26
CA VAL A 29 -4.60 14.11 -1.51
C VAL A 29 -6.09 14.16 -1.26
N ASP A 30 -6.66 15.33 -1.54
CA ASP A 30 -8.09 15.62 -1.48
C ASP A 30 -8.73 15.70 -2.88
N LEU A 31 -10.05 15.93 -2.92
CA LEU A 31 -10.87 16.03 -4.12
C LEU A 31 -10.33 17.03 -5.16
N ASP A 32 -9.76 18.14 -4.70
CA ASP A 32 -9.26 19.23 -5.55
C ASP A 32 -7.79 19.05 -5.95
N THR A 33 -7.15 17.96 -5.54
CA THR A 33 -5.75 17.71 -5.86
C THR A 33 -5.58 17.50 -7.35
N SER A 34 -4.58 18.18 -7.94
CA SER A 34 -4.25 17.98 -9.34
C SER A 34 -3.91 16.50 -9.62
N PRO A 35 -4.47 15.90 -10.68
CA PRO A 35 -4.15 14.53 -11.07
C PRO A 35 -2.65 14.27 -11.24
N GLY A 36 -1.89 15.30 -11.66
CA GLY A 36 -0.44 15.18 -11.81
C GLY A 36 0.28 14.89 -10.47
N ILE A 37 -0.12 15.56 -9.38
CA ILE A 37 0.45 15.33 -8.06
C ILE A 37 0.07 13.92 -7.57
N PHE A 38 -1.18 13.53 -7.78
CA PHE A 38 -1.68 12.20 -7.44
C PHE A 38 -0.82 11.10 -8.09
N TYR A 39 -0.61 11.17 -9.41
CA TYR A 39 0.19 10.17 -10.14
C TYR A 39 1.66 10.16 -9.73
N VAL A 40 2.24 11.31 -9.41
CA VAL A 40 3.64 11.37 -8.95
C VAL A 40 3.78 10.67 -7.60
N VAL A 41 2.89 10.95 -6.66
CA VAL A 41 2.93 10.30 -5.33
C VAL A 41 2.66 8.80 -5.44
N GLU A 42 1.71 8.39 -6.29
CA GLU A 42 1.44 6.97 -6.58
C GLU A 42 2.65 6.27 -7.21
N PHE A 43 3.33 6.93 -8.15
CA PHE A 43 4.57 6.41 -8.74
C PHE A 43 5.63 6.14 -7.68
N PHE A 44 5.89 7.09 -6.77
CA PHE A 44 6.87 6.89 -5.71
C PHE A 44 6.43 5.85 -4.67
N LEU A 45 5.13 5.75 -4.37
CA LEU A 45 4.58 4.69 -3.53
C LEU A 45 4.81 3.31 -4.15
N GLY A 46 4.45 3.13 -5.42
CA GLY A 46 4.64 1.88 -6.16
C GLY A 46 6.12 1.52 -6.34
N ALA A 47 6.96 2.51 -6.68
CA ALA A 47 8.39 2.31 -6.84
C ALA A 47 9.06 1.91 -5.51
N GLY A 48 8.73 2.59 -4.40
CA GLY A 48 9.23 2.26 -3.07
C GLY A 48 8.79 0.87 -2.60
N ALA A 49 7.49 0.57 -2.72
CA ALA A 49 6.92 -0.72 -2.40
C ALA A 49 7.52 -1.86 -3.21
N GLY A 50 7.68 -1.66 -4.52
CA GLY A 50 8.30 -2.62 -5.42
C GLY A 50 9.78 -2.83 -5.10
N ALA A 51 10.54 -1.78 -4.81
CA ALA A 51 11.97 -1.87 -4.56
C ALA A 51 12.30 -2.76 -3.36
N TYR A 52 11.66 -2.58 -2.20
CA TYR A 52 11.96 -3.42 -1.03
C TYR A 52 11.36 -4.83 -1.16
N THR A 53 10.19 -4.97 -1.81
CA THR A 53 9.56 -6.26 -2.07
C THR A 53 10.45 -7.14 -2.94
N GLN A 54 10.92 -6.62 -4.08
CA GLN A 54 11.76 -7.37 -5.00
C GLN A 54 13.15 -7.64 -4.43
N SER A 55 13.67 -6.70 -3.64
CA SER A 55 14.92 -6.93 -2.90
C SER A 55 14.83 -8.13 -1.96
N SER A 56 13.64 -8.40 -1.41
CA SER A 56 13.44 -9.50 -0.46
C SER A 56 13.60 -10.88 -1.09
N PHE A 57 13.11 -11.07 -2.31
CA PHE A 57 13.30 -12.33 -3.04
C PHE A 57 14.77 -12.56 -3.41
N ALA A 58 15.53 -11.50 -3.68
CA ALA A 58 16.96 -11.63 -3.93
C ALA A 58 17.74 -11.98 -2.64
N VAL A 59 17.35 -11.39 -1.50
CA VAL A 59 18.00 -11.67 -0.21
C VAL A 59 17.76 -13.10 0.23
N ILE A 60 16.53 -13.64 0.16
CA ILE A 60 16.26 -15.00 0.64
C ILE A 60 17.08 -16.06 -0.11
N GLN A 61 17.25 -15.86 -1.42
CA GLN A 61 18.05 -16.74 -2.27
C GLN A 61 19.55 -16.67 -1.94
N SER A 62 20.01 -15.54 -1.39
CA SER A 62 21.41 -15.36 -1.01
C SER A 62 21.77 -15.90 0.37
N VAL A 63 20.79 -16.03 1.28
CA VAL A 63 21.03 -16.45 2.68
C VAL A 63 20.76 -17.93 2.91
N LEU A 64 19.99 -18.59 2.02
CA LEU A 64 19.67 -20.00 2.13
C LEU A 64 20.64 -20.87 1.31
N PRO A 65 20.88 -22.12 1.75
CA PRO A 65 21.52 -23.13 0.90
C PRO A 65 20.73 -23.33 -0.40
N PRO A 66 21.40 -23.65 -1.53
CA PRO A 66 20.72 -23.87 -2.82
C PRO A 66 19.59 -24.91 -2.78
N SER A 67 19.71 -25.93 -1.90
CA SER A 67 18.68 -26.95 -1.71
C SER A 67 17.39 -26.42 -1.08
N GLU A 68 17.47 -25.36 -0.27
CA GLU A 68 16.36 -24.76 0.47
C GLU A 68 15.83 -23.47 -0.17
N GLY A 69 16.46 -22.98 -1.24
CA GLY A 69 16.08 -21.73 -1.89
C GLY A 69 14.62 -21.71 -2.36
N ALA A 70 14.12 -22.83 -2.91
CA ALA A 70 12.72 -22.96 -3.33
C ALA A 70 11.75 -22.87 -2.15
N ASN A 71 12.06 -23.51 -1.02
CA ASN A 71 11.25 -23.46 0.20
C ASN A 71 11.22 -22.04 0.78
N GLY A 72 12.35 -21.34 0.79
CA GLY A 72 12.43 -19.94 1.21
C GLY A 72 11.60 -19.00 0.35
N LEU A 73 11.67 -19.16 -0.98
CA LEU A 73 10.85 -18.40 -1.92
C LEU A 73 9.35 -18.67 -1.73
N ALA A 74 8.97 -19.94 -1.50
CA ALA A 74 7.58 -20.30 -1.23
C ALA A 74 7.06 -19.62 0.06
N LEU A 75 7.84 -19.66 1.15
CA LEU A 75 7.47 -18.97 2.40
C LEU A 75 7.32 -17.46 2.21
N MET A 76 8.21 -16.85 1.43
CA MET A 76 8.12 -15.43 1.07
C MET A 76 6.83 -15.09 0.31
N LEU A 77 6.45 -15.92 -0.67
CA LEU A 77 5.21 -15.74 -1.43
C LEU A 77 3.98 -15.89 -0.54
N VAL A 78 3.97 -16.87 0.36
CA VAL A 78 2.88 -17.05 1.34
C VAL A 78 2.76 -15.81 2.22
N ALA A 79 3.86 -15.31 2.77
CA ALA A 79 3.87 -14.11 3.60
C ALA A 79 3.40 -12.87 2.82
N GLN A 80 3.83 -12.72 1.57
CA GLN A 80 3.44 -11.61 0.71
C GLN A 80 1.96 -11.64 0.34
N LEU A 81 1.47 -12.76 -0.20
CA LEU A 81 0.07 -12.92 -0.61
C LEU A 81 -0.87 -12.82 0.59
N GLY A 82 -0.49 -13.44 1.72
CA GLY A 82 -1.23 -13.33 2.97
C GLY A 82 -1.27 -11.90 3.50
N GLY A 83 -0.13 -11.22 3.55
CA GLY A 83 -0.04 -9.82 3.97
C GLY A 83 -0.84 -8.87 3.08
N MET A 84 -0.79 -9.05 1.75
CA MET A 84 -1.60 -8.27 0.81
C MET A 84 -3.09 -8.50 1.01
N THR A 85 -3.50 -9.76 1.22
CA THR A 85 -4.91 -10.12 1.44
C THR A 85 -5.44 -9.47 2.71
N LEU A 86 -4.70 -9.62 3.83
CA LEU A 86 -5.07 -9.02 5.11
C LEU A 86 -5.08 -7.49 5.03
N GLY A 87 -4.06 -6.89 4.44
CA GLY A 87 -3.96 -5.44 4.26
C GLY A 87 -5.12 -4.88 3.44
N LEU A 88 -5.48 -5.54 2.34
CA LEU A 88 -6.61 -5.15 1.50
C LEU A 88 -7.95 -5.33 2.23
N SER A 89 -8.13 -6.43 2.97
CA SER A 89 -9.35 -6.67 3.76
C SER A 89 -9.54 -5.61 4.85
N ILE A 90 -8.50 -5.27 5.60
CA ILE A 90 -8.56 -4.24 6.64
C ILE A 90 -8.83 -2.87 6.02
N SER A 91 -8.08 -2.49 4.98
CA SER A 91 -8.24 -1.21 4.30
C SER A 91 -9.63 -1.06 3.69
N GLY A 92 -10.14 -2.11 3.04
CA GLY A 92 -11.48 -2.16 2.48
C GLY A 92 -12.58 -2.06 3.55
N ALA A 93 -12.41 -2.75 4.68
CA ALA A 93 -13.33 -2.65 5.81
C ALA A 93 -13.35 -1.22 6.40
N VAL A 94 -12.19 -0.60 6.59
CA VAL A 94 -12.10 0.79 7.07
C VAL A 94 -12.79 1.75 6.09
N PHE A 95 -12.49 1.62 4.79
CA PHE A 95 -13.09 2.43 3.74
C PHE A 95 -14.61 2.31 3.73
N ILE A 96 -15.15 1.08 3.64
CA ILE A 96 -16.59 0.85 3.54
C ILE A 96 -17.32 1.35 4.80
N ASN A 97 -16.78 1.07 6.00
CA ASN A 97 -17.42 1.51 7.24
C ASN A 97 -17.44 3.04 7.37
N LYS A 98 -16.34 3.72 7.04
CA LYS A 98 -16.29 5.19 7.06
C LYS A 98 -17.18 5.81 5.99
N THR A 99 -17.13 5.29 4.76
CA THR A 99 -17.96 5.79 3.65
C THR A 99 -19.43 5.65 3.99
N LYS A 100 -19.89 4.46 4.42
CA LYS A 100 -21.29 4.27 4.82
C LYS A 100 -21.69 5.26 5.91
N LYS A 101 -20.90 5.37 6.98
CA LYS A 101 -21.19 6.30 8.09
C LYS A 101 -21.33 7.74 7.60
N GLY A 102 -20.39 8.25 6.83
CA GLY A 102 -20.45 9.62 6.32
C GLY A 102 -21.58 9.84 5.31
N LEU A 103 -21.91 8.83 4.50
CA LEU A 103 -23.03 8.91 3.56
C LEU A 103 -24.38 8.94 4.28
N TYR A 104 -24.55 8.19 5.38
CA TYR A 104 -25.76 8.29 6.21
C TYR A 104 -25.94 9.69 6.81
N GLU A 105 -24.85 10.38 7.16
CA GLU A 105 -24.89 11.75 7.69
C GLU A 105 -25.25 12.78 6.60
N VAL A 106 -24.75 12.60 5.37
CA VAL A 106 -25.01 13.53 4.26
C VAL A 106 -26.34 13.27 3.55
N LEU A 107 -26.81 12.01 3.52
CA LEU A 107 -27.99 11.56 2.79
C LEU A 107 -29.00 10.84 3.72
N PRO A 108 -29.50 11.49 4.79
CA PRO A 108 -30.32 10.83 5.81
C PRO A 108 -31.67 10.30 5.32
N HIS A 109 -32.15 10.79 4.17
CA HIS A 109 -33.43 10.39 3.57
C HIS A 109 -33.27 9.34 2.46
N MET A 110 -32.05 8.93 2.14
CA MET A 110 -31.78 7.95 1.10
C MET A 110 -31.92 6.53 1.66
N ALA A 111 -32.43 5.61 0.84
CA ALA A 111 -32.57 4.20 1.23
C ALA A 111 -31.19 3.55 1.44
N SER A 112 -31.10 2.64 2.41
CA SER A 112 -29.84 1.99 2.80
C SER A 112 -29.19 1.20 1.66
N ASP A 113 -29.98 0.63 0.75
CA ASP A 113 -29.49 -0.09 -0.43
C ASP A 113 -28.80 0.85 -1.43
N GLN A 114 -29.30 2.08 -1.57
CA GLN A 114 -28.68 3.11 -2.41
C GLN A 114 -27.38 3.64 -1.80
N ILE A 115 -27.34 3.82 -0.47
CA ILE A 115 -26.11 4.18 0.25
C ILE A 115 -25.05 3.09 0.12
N ASP A 116 -25.45 1.82 0.21
CA ASP A 116 -24.55 0.69 0.04
C ASP A 116 -23.98 0.62 -1.40
N ARG A 117 -24.81 0.91 -2.41
CA ARG A 117 -24.36 1.01 -3.81
C ARG A 117 -23.42 2.19 -4.03
N LEU A 118 -23.68 3.34 -3.40
CA LEU A 118 -22.78 4.50 -3.42
C LEU A 118 -21.42 4.14 -2.79
N ALA A 119 -21.43 3.51 -1.61
CA ALA A 119 -20.22 3.11 -0.91
C ALA A 119 -19.40 2.04 -1.67
N ALA A 120 -20.06 1.17 -2.42
CA ALA A 120 -19.43 0.17 -3.28
C ALA A 120 -18.92 0.76 -4.62
N GLY A 121 -19.12 2.05 -4.89
CA GLY A 121 -18.73 2.69 -6.15
C GLY A 121 -19.68 2.41 -7.33
N ALA A 122 -20.80 1.72 -7.09
CA ALA A 122 -21.85 1.45 -8.09
C ALA A 122 -22.84 2.64 -8.21
N SER A 123 -22.31 3.85 -8.25
CA SER A 123 -23.02 5.10 -7.99
C SER A 123 -23.61 5.78 -9.23
N GLY A 124 -23.35 5.27 -10.44
CA GLY A 124 -23.48 6.01 -11.70
C GLY A 124 -24.80 6.77 -11.90
N GLY A 125 -25.94 6.18 -11.53
CA GLY A 125 -27.25 6.86 -11.61
C GLY A 125 -27.58 7.71 -10.38
N VAL A 126 -27.25 7.23 -9.18
CA VAL A 126 -27.61 7.87 -7.91
C VAL A 126 -26.84 9.19 -7.73
N LEU A 127 -25.54 9.21 -8.05
CA LEU A 127 -24.70 10.39 -7.90
C LEU A 127 -25.12 11.53 -8.84
N GLN A 128 -25.65 11.20 -10.03
CA GLN A 128 -26.13 12.18 -11.00
C GLN A 128 -27.51 12.76 -10.62
N SER A 129 -28.33 12.03 -9.87
CA SER A 129 -29.63 12.51 -9.39
C SER A 129 -29.52 13.49 -8.21
N LEU A 130 -28.35 13.61 -7.58
CA LEU A 130 -28.13 14.53 -6.47
C LEU A 130 -27.91 15.96 -6.96
N SER A 131 -28.29 16.93 -6.13
CA SER A 131 -27.93 18.33 -6.39
C SER A 131 -26.41 18.51 -6.39
N SER A 132 -25.91 19.57 -7.03
CA SER A 132 -24.48 19.86 -7.11
C SER A 132 -23.80 19.89 -5.73
N GLU A 133 -24.45 20.48 -4.72
CA GLU A 133 -23.93 20.56 -3.36
C GLU A 133 -23.91 19.19 -2.66
N LEU A 134 -24.99 18.41 -2.77
CA LEU A 134 -25.06 17.06 -2.19
C LEU A 134 -24.08 16.10 -2.86
N ARG A 135 -23.92 16.22 -4.18
CA ARG A 135 -22.94 15.45 -4.94
C ARG A 135 -21.52 15.76 -4.49
N ARG A 136 -21.18 17.04 -4.30
CA ARG A 136 -19.86 17.46 -3.80
C ARG A 136 -19.58 16.89 -2.41
N ARG A 137 -20.51 17.05 -1.46
CA ARG A 137 -20.38 16.48 -0.10
C ARG A 137 -20.26 14.96 -0.11
N THR A 138 -21.03 14.29 -0.97
CA THR A 138 -20.94 12.83 -1.15
C THR A 138 -19.54 12.42 -1.62
N LEU A 139 -18.97 13.14 -2.58
CA LEU A 139 -17.61 12.90 -3.07
C LEU A 139 -16.55 13.20 -2.00
N GLU A 140 -16.69 14.28 -1.24
CA GLU A 140 -15.80 14.62 -0.11
C GLU A 140 -15.79 13.50 0.95
N VAL A 141 -16.94 12.92 1.28
CA VAL A 141 -17.03 11.76 2.19
C VAL A 141 -16.30 10.55 1.62
N ILE A 142 -16.47 10.25 0.32
CA ILE A 142 -15.81 9.11 -0.32
C ILE A 142 -14.29 9.31 -0.32
N VAL A 143 -13.80 10.49 -0.69
CA VAL A 143 -12.36 10.80 -0.72
C VAL A 143 -11.75 10.76 0.68
N SER A 144 -12.39 11.37 1.69
CA SER A 144 -11.89 11.33 3.08
C SER A 144 -11.91 9.92 3.69
N SER A 145 -12.89 9.10 3.31
CA SER A 145 -12.93 7.69 3.69
C SER A 145 -11.82 6.89 3.00
N TRP A 146 -11.51 7.21 1.75
CA TRP A 146 -10.42 6.60 0.99
C TRP A 146 -9.04 6.96 1.59
N GLN A 147 -8.82 8.22 1.96
CA GLN A 147 -7.61 8.65 2.69
C GLN A 147 -7.37 7.84 3.96
N SER A 148 -8.45 7.48 4.67
CA SER A 148 -8.36 6.68 5.90
C SER A 148 -7.88 5.25 5.64
N ALA A 149 -8.06 4.71 4.44
CA ALA A 149 -7.51 3.41 4.07
C ALA A 149 -5.97 3.46 3.96
N PHE A 150 -5.39 4.60 3.56
CA PHE A 150 -3.94 4.79 3.49
C PHE A 150 -3.26 4.82 4.85
N ILE A 151 -4.02 4.95 5.95
CA ILE A 151 -3.51 4.76 7.31
C ILE A 151 -2.90 3.37 7.46
N CYS A 152 -3.58 2.33 6.96
CA CYS A 152 -3.05 0.97 7.02
C CYS A 152 -1.75 0.83 6.22
N VAL A 153 -1.66 1.55 5.09
CA VAL A 153 -0.49 1.51 4.19
C VAL A 153 0.73 2.14 4.85
N TYR A 154 0.62 3.37 5.35
CA TYR A 154 1.79 4.03 5.94
C TYR A 154 2.18 3.41 7.29
N VAL A 155 1.22 2.89 8.08
CA VAL A 155 1.54 2.14 9.31
C VAL A 155 2.30 0.85 8.98
N GLY A 156 1.89 0.12 7.94
CA GLY A 156 2.62 -1.05 7.44
C GLY A 156 4.02 -0.69 6.96
N ALA A 157 4.18 0.43 6.24
CA ALA A 157 5.47 0.93 5.80
C ALA A 157 6.37 1.37 6.98
N ALA A 158 5.80 1.98 8.02
CA ALA A 158 6.53 2.35 9.23
C ALA A 158 7.04 1.10 9.99
N ALA A 159 6.19 0.08 10.12
CA ALA A 159 6.60 -1.20 10.69
C ALA A 159 7.72 -1.86 9.87
N SER A 160 7.59 -1.87 8.54
CA SER A 160 8.62 -2.36 7.62
C SER A 160 9.93 -1.59 7.79
N LEU A 161 9.87 -0.27 7.90
CA LEU A 161 11.05 0.57 8.13
C LEU A 161 11.71 0.24 9.47
N ALA A 162 10.93 0.12 10.55
CA ALA A 162 11.43 -0.25 11.87
C ALA A 162 12.16 -1.60 11.84
N VAL A 163 11.54 -2.63 11.24
CA VAL A 163 12.17 -3.96 11.07
C VAL A 163 13.42 -3.88 10.20
N SER A 164 13.41 -3.05 9.16
CA SER A 164 14.54 -2.86 8.25
C SER A 164 15.78 -2.27 8.95
N LEU A 165 15.60 -1.49 10.02
CA LEU A 165 16.71 -0.97 10.82
C LEU A 165 17.44 -2.09 11.58
N PHE A 166 16.71 -3.12 12.02
CA PHE A 166 17.24 -4.29 12.72
C PHE A 166 17.84 -5.34 11.78
N LEU A 167 17.66 -5.22 10.45
CA LEU A 167 18.32 -6.11 9.50
C LEU A 167 19.85 -5.96 9.59
N ARG A 168 20.53 -7.11 9.57
CA ARG A 168 22.00 -7.17 9.56
C ARG A 168 22.52 -6.51 8.29
N ASN A 169 23.64 -5.80 8.40
CA ASN A 169 24.31 -5.23 7.24
C ASN A 169 24.97 -6.37 6.43
N GLY A 170 24.23 -7.00 5.54
CA GLY A 170 24.72 -8.06 4.66
C GLY A 170 24.75 -7.66 3.19
N ARG A 171 25.48 -8.45 2.38
CA ARG A 171 25.43 -8.36 0.91
C ARG A 171 24.63 -9.55 0.39
N ALA A 172 23.73 -9.29 -0.56
CA ALA A 172 22.98 -10.36 -1.24
C ALA A 172 23.81 -11.03 -2.36
N ASN A 173 24.96 -10.44 -2.73
CA ASN A 173 25.98 -11.13 -3.53
C ASN A 173 26.94 -11.86 -2.58
N ILE A 174 26.63 -13.12 -2.25
CA ILE A 174 27.70 -14.07 -1.94
C ILE A 174 28.43 -14.33 -3.27
N PRO A 175 29.78 -14.23 -3.34
CA PRO A 175 30.50 -14.55 -4.55
C PRO A 175 30.10 -15.96 -5.00
N ALA A 176 30.01 -16.18 -6.32
CA ALA A 176 30.11 -17.54 -6.85
C ALA A 176 31.29 -18.20 -6.13
N ALA A 177 31.05 -19.37 -5.52
CA ALA A 177 32.07 -20.10 -4.79
C ALA A 177 33.35 -20.16 -5.64
N ALA A 178 34.32 -19.31 -5.30
CA ALA A 178 35.66 -19.36 -5.83
C ALA A 178 36.46 -20.22 -4.86
N GLY A 179 36.84 -21.41 -5.32
CA GLY A 179 37.72 -22.36 -4.62
C GLY A 179 37.00 -23.67 -4.30
N GLY A 180 37.43 -24.82 -4.81
CA GLY A 180 38.62 -25.16 -5.59
C GLY A 180 38.96 -26.63 -5.36
N GLY A 181 39.63 -27.26 -6.34
CA GLY A 181 40.29 -28.56 -6.19
C GLY A 181 39.43 -29.75 -6.55
#